data_AF-A0A537W2J2-F1
#
_entry.id   AF-A0A537W2J2-F1
#
_cell.length_a   1.000
_cell.length_b   1.000
_cell.length_c   1.000
_cell.angle_alpha   90.00
_cell.angle_beta   90.00
_cell.angle_gamma   90.00
#
_symmetry.space_group_name_H-M   'P 1'
#
loop_
_entity.id
_entity.type
_entity.pdbx_description
1 polymer ?
#
loop_
_entity_poly.entity_id
_entity_poly.type
_entity_poly.pdbx_seq_one_letter_code
_entity_poly.pdbx_strand_id
1 'polypeptide(L)'
;AFLMLLRRLGRDDLTAHGFRSTFRDWAAERTNFPAEVAEMALAHAVSDKVEAAYRRGDLFQKRRQLAEAWAKFCAAAPSTATVVPIRQTAAD
;
A
#
# COMPACT_ATOMS: atom_id res chain seq x y z
N ALA A 1 9.13 -6.01 17.21
CA ALA A 1 9.99 -4.96 16.61
C ALA A 1 9.17 -3.79 16.05
N PHE A 2 8.29 -4.02 15.06
CA PHE A 2 7.55 -2.95 14.36
C PHE A 2 6.69 -2.04 15.26
N LEU A 3 5.86 -2.59 16.15
CA LEU A 3 5.01 -1.76 17.03
C LEU A 3 5.82 -0.89 18.00
N MET A 4 6.97 -1.38 18.46
CA MET A 4 7.88 -0.60 19.31
C MET A 4 8.57 0.53 18.54
N LEU A 5 8.80 0.36 17.22
CA LEU A 5 9.28 1.43 16.36
C LEU A 5 8.23 2.54 16.25
N LEU A 6 6.96 2.21 15.97
CA LEU A 6 5.89 3.20 15.88
C LEU A 6 5.74 4.02 17.17
N ARG A 7 5.80 3.36 18.33
CA ARG A 7 5.79 4.03 19.63
C ARG A 7 6.97 4.99 19.80
N ARG A 8 8.19 4.59 19.41
CA ARG A 8 9.38 5.46 19.48
C ARG A 8 9.28 6.65 18.53
N LEU A 9 8.57 6.50 17.41
CA LEU A 9 8.26 7.59 16.49
C LEU A 9 7.08 8.48 16.96
N GLY A 10 6.46 8.18 18.10
CA GLY A 10 5.29 8.90 18.61
C GLY A 10 4.03 8.72 17.76
N ARG A 11 3.93 7.61 17.02
CA ARG A 11 2.80 7.30 16.11
C ARG A 11 1.88 6.23 16.68
N ASP A 12 1.28 6.54 17.83
CA ASP A 12 0.30 5.67 18.50
C ASP A 12 -1.05 5.59 17.74
N ASP A 13 -1.26 6.50 16.78
CA ASP A 13 -2.39 6.53 15.85
C ASP A 13 -2.29 5.48 14.73
N LEU A 14 -1.12 4.89 14.52
CA LEU A 14 -0.87 3.93 13.44
C LEU A 14 -0.82 2.49 13.95
N THR A 15 -1.37 1.57 13.16
CA THR A 15 -1.38 0.14 13.50
C THR A 15 -0.82 -0.71 12.37
N ALA A 16 -0.26 -1.88 12.71
CA ALA A 16 0.17 -2.85 11.71
C ALA A 16 -0.98 -3.35 10.82
N HIS A 17 -2.22 -3.32 11.32
CA HIS A 17 -3.39 -3.63 10.50
C HIS A 17 -3.70 -2.50 9.50
N GLY A 18 -3.62 -1.23 9.94
CA GLY A 18 -3.77 -0.07 9.08
C GLY A 18 -2.78 -0.07 7.90
N PHE A 19 -1.50 -0.35 8.16
CA PHE A 19 -0.49 -0.50 7.09
C PHE A 19 -0.86 -1.57 6.06
N ARG A 20 -1.45 -2.70 6.48
CA ARG A 20 -1.90 -3.76 5.55
C ARG A 20 -3.11 -3.33 4.74
N SER A 21 -4.09 -2.66 5.35
CA SER A 21 -5.26 -2.13 4.65
C SER A 21 -4.83 -1.12 3.59
N THR A 22 -4.01 -0.13 3.96
CA THR A 22 -3.54 0.89 3.00
C THR A 22 -2.77 0.28 1.84
N PHE A 23 -1.92 -0.72 2.08
CA PHE A 23 -1.24 -1.45 1.00
C PHE A 23 -2.23 -2.19 0.09
N ARG A 24 -3.25 -2.86 0.65
CA ARG A 24 -4.27 -3.58 -0.13
C ARG A 24 -5.12 -2.65 -0.97
N ASP A 25 -5.61 -1.57 -0.37
CA ASP A 25 -6.44 -0.58 -1.04
C ASP A 25 -5.65 0.07 -2.19
N TRP A 26 -4.40 0.46 -1.95
CA TRP A 26 -3.53 0.97 -3.00
C TRP A 26 -3.31 -0.05 -4.13
N ALA A 27 -2.98 -1.30 -3.80
CA ALA A 27 -2.72 -2.31 -4.82
C ALA A 27 -3.97 -2.55 -5.69
N ALA A 28 -5.16 -2.56 -5.09
CA ALA A 28 -6.43 -2.77 -5.80
C ALA A 28 -6.88 -1.55 -6.63
N GLU A 29 -6.72 -0.34 -6.11
CA GLU A 29 -7.31 0.87 -6.71
C GLU A 29 -6.36 1.62 -7.65
N ARG A 30 -5.04 1.44 -7.47
CA ARG A 30 -4.02 2.28 -8.12
C ARG A 30 -3.10 1.51 -9.04
N THR A 31 -3.28 0.20 -9.15
CA THR A 31 -2.38 -0.66 -9.93
C THR A 31 -3.15 -1.75 -10.66
N ASN A 32 -2.47 -2.44 -11.58
CA ASN A 32 -2.99 -3.64 -12.24
C ASN A 32 -2.32 -4.92 -11.72
N PHE A 33 -1.71 -4.88 -10.53
CA PHE A 33 -1.15 -6.08 -9.94
C PHE A 33 -2.28 -7.06 -9.57
N PRO A 34 -2.16 -8.35 -9.91
CA PRO A 34 -3.19 -9.32 -9.56
C PRO A 34 -3.38 -9.42 -8.04
N ALA A 35 -4.63 -9.58 -7.59
CA ALA A 35 -4.98 -9.62 -6.18
C ALA A 35 -4.18 -10.70 -5.43
N GLU A 36 -3.92 -11.84 -6.06
CA GLU A 36 -3.13 -12.92 -5.49
C GLU A 36 -1.68 -12.51 -5.18
N VAL A 37 -1.08 -11.64 -5.98
CA VAL A 37 0.30 -11.19 -5.77
C VAL A 37 0.35 -10.32 -4.52
N ALA A 38 -0.67 -9.47 -4.33
CA ALA A 38 -0.82 -8.64 -3.14
C ALA A 38 -1.09 -9.48 -1.88
N GLU A 39 -1.97 -10.48 -1.95
CA GLU A 39 -2.22 -11.40 -0.83
C GLU A 39 -0.95 -12.19 -0.43
N MET A 40 -0.21 -12.69 -1.42
CA MET A 40 1.05 -13.41 -1.16
C MET A 40 2.16 -12.49 -0.64
N ALA A 41 2.18 -11.21 -1.02
CA ALA A 41 3.09 -10.23 -0.44
C ALA A 41 2.80 -9.98 1.06
N LEU A 42 1.54 -10.14 1.47
CA LEU A 42 1.11 -10.08 2.87
C LEU A 42 1.28 -11.40 3.63
N ALA A 43 1.81 -12.44 2.97
CA ALA A 43 1.90 -13.80 3.49
C ALA A 43 0.54 -14.37 3.93
N HIS A 44 -0.54 -13.93 3.28
CA HIS A 44 -1.86 -14.52 3.49
C HIS A 44 -1.92 -15.89 2.80
N ALA A 45 -2.60 -16.83 3.46
CA ALA A 45 -2.82 -18.15 2.90
C ALA A 45 -3.86 -18.08 1.77
N VAL A 46 -3.66 -18.90 0.73
CA VAL A 46 -4.67 -19.12 -0.30
C VAL A 46 -5.83 -19.88 0.34
N SER A 47 -7.02 -19.28 0.35
CA SER A 47 -8.22 -19.86 0.96
C SER A 47 -8.77 -21.06 0.17
N ASP A 48 -8.56 -21.10 -1.14
CA ASP A 48 -8.98 -22.19 -2.01
C ASP A 48 -7.91 -23.30 -2.09
N LYS A 49 -8.24 -24.48 -1.54
CA LYS A 49 -7.35 -25.65 -1.53
C LYS A 49 -7.05 -26.19 -2.94
N VAL A 50 -7.96 -26.01 -3.89
CA VAL A 50 -7.77 -26.42 -5.28
C VAL A 50 -6.77 -25.47 -5.95
N GLU A 51 -6.97 -24.16 -5.82
CA GLU A 51 -6.03 -23.15 -6.34
C GLU A 51 -4.63 -23.31 -5.73
N ALA A 52 -4.56 -23.58 -4.43
CA ALA A 52 -3.31 -23.84 -3.71
C ALA A 52 -2.58 -25.07 -4.25
N ALA A 53 -3.29 -26.14 -4.65
CA ALA A 53 -2.68 -27.35 -5.20
C ALA A 53 -2.03 -27.13 -6.58
N TYR A 54 -2.58 -26.22 -7.39
CA TYR A 54 -2.01 -25.88 -8.71
C TYR A 54 -0.95 -24.76 -8.64
N ARG A 55 -0.92 -23.96 -7.56
CA ARG A 55 0.11 -22.95 -7.31
C ARG A 55 1.42 -23.59 -6.85
N ARG A 56 2.26 -23.97 -7.82
CA ARG A 56 3.61 -24.48 -7.54
C ARG A 56 4.67 -23.41 -7.32
N GLY A 57 4.39 -22.17 -7.73
CA GLY A 57 5.34 -21.04 -7.64
C GLY A 57 4.91 -20.00 -6.61
N ASP A 58 5.89 -19.31 -6.04
CA ASP A 58 5.69 -18.29 -4.99
C ASP A 58 5.50 -16.86 -5.55
N LEU A 59 5.42 -16.74 -6.88
CA LEU A 59 5.32 -15.48 -7.63
C LEU A 59 6.40 -14.46 -7.25
N PHE A 60 7.59 -14.89 -6.83
CA PHE A 60 8.64 -14.02 -6.27
C PHE A 60 8.93 -12.77 -7.11
N GLN A 61 9.14 -12.93 -8.42
CA GLN A 61 9.46 -11.79 -9.29
C GLN A 61 8.30 -10.78 -9.40
N LYS A 62 7.05 -11.27 -9.41
CA LYS A 62 5.87 -10.38 -9.39
C LYS A 62 5.75 -9.66 -8.05
N ARG A 63 6.04 -10.35 -6.93
CA ARG A 63 6.05 -9.74 -5.59
C ARG A 63 7.16 -8.68 -5.47
N ARG A 64 8.34 -8.93 -6.05
CA ARG A 64 9.42 -7.94 -6.11
C ARG A 64 8.98 -6.67 -6.85
N GLN A 65 8.39 -6.82 -8.03
CA GLN A 65 7.88 -5.69 -8.81
C GLN A 65 6.80 -4.90 -8.06
N LEU A 66 5.89 -5.61 -7.38
CA LEU A 66 4.87 -4.99 -6.53
C LEU A 66 5.50 -4.18 -5.38
N ALA A 67 6.51 -4.74 -4.70
CA ALA A 67 7.21 -4.06 -3.62
C ALA A 67 7.98 -2.82 -4.10
N GLU A 68 8.60 -2.88 -5.29
CA GLU A 68 9.27 -1.72 -5.91
C GLU A 68 8.28 -0.62 -6.27
N ALA A 69 7.13 -0.98 -6.85
CA ALA A 69 6.07 -0.03 -7.17
C ALA A 69 5.51 0.64 -5.89
N TRP A 70 5.32 -0.14 -4.83
CA TRP A 70 4.86 0.36 -3.55
C TRP A 70 5.87 1.33 -2.93
N ALA A 71 7.15 0.96 -2.91
CA ALA A 71 8.22 1.81 -2.41
C ALA A 71 8.28 3.15 -3.15
N LYS A 72 8.16 3.11 -4.49
CA LYS A 72 8.11 4.33 -5.32
C LYS A 72 6.89 5.20 -4.99
N PHE A 73 5.73 4.59 -4.75
CA PHE A 73 4.53 5.32 -4.37
C PHE A 73 4.68 6.00 -3.00
N CYS A 74 5.17 5.29 -1.98
CA CYS A 74 5.39 5.86 -0.65
C CYS A 74 6.46 6.96 -0.63
N ALA A 75 7.48 6.86 -1.49
CA ALA A 75 8.56 7.83 -1.58
C ALA A 75 8.22 9.06 -2.44
N ALA A 76 7.08 9.05 -3.14
CA ALA A 76 6.67 10.19 -3.95
C ALA A 76 6.41 11.40 -3.05
N ALA A 77 7.10 12.51 -3.34
CA ALA A 77 6.81 13.77 -2.67
C ALA A 77 5.37 14.19 -3.01
N PRO A 78 4.62 14.76 -2.04
CA PRO A 78 3.32 15.35 -2.34
C PRO A 78 3.51 16.40 -3.43
N SER A 79 2.70 16.33 -4.49
CA SER A 79 2.73 17.38 -5.49
C SER A 79 2.33 18.70 -4.83
N THR A 80 3.17 19.73 -5.00
CA THR A 80 2.80 21.09 -4.63
C THR A 80 1.69 21.54 -5.56
N ALA A 81 0.44 21.38 -5.13
CA ALA A 81 -0.71 21.93 -5.84
C ALA A 81 -0.81 23.43 -5.50
N THR A 82 -0.99 24.26 -6.52
CA THR A 82 -1.32 25.67 -6.32
C THR A 82 -2.74 25.75 -5.76
N VAL A 83 -2.88 26.07 -4.48
CA VAL A 83 -4.17 26.34 -3.85
C VAL A 83 -4.69 27.67 -4.41
N VAL A 84 -5.73 27.61 -5.24
CA VAL A 84 -6.39 28.80 -5.76
C VAL A 84 -7.60 29.14 -4.88
N PRO A 85 -7.66 30.32 -4.26
CA PRO A 85 -8.80 30.72 -3.42
C PRO A 85 -10.07 30.85 -4.28
N ILE A 86 -11.19 30.33 -3.75
CA ILE A 86 -12.47 30.24 -4.48
C ILE A 86 -13.19 31.60 -4.61
N ARG A 87 -12.80 32.59 -3.81
CA ARG A 87 -13.31 33.98 -3.88
C ARG A 87 -12.14 34.94 -3.68
N GLN A 88 -11.91 35.80 -4.67
CA GLN A 88 -11.12 37.01 -4.47
C GLN A 88 -12.02 38.03 -3.77
N THR A 89 -11.65 38.47 -2.58
CA THR A 89 -12.24 39.68 -2.00
C THR A 89 -11.91 40.84 -2.94
N ALA A 90 -12.94 41.43 -3.55
CA ALA A 90 -12.80 42.68 -4.29
C ALA A 90 -12.23 43.72 -3.32
N ALA A 91 -11.10 44.33 -3.70
CA ALA A 91 -10.53 45.46 -2.96
C ALA A 91 -11.41 46.69 -3.19
N ASP A 92 -11.71 47.39 -2.09
CA ASP A 92 -12.49 48.64 -2.04
C ASP A 92 -11.89 49.78 -2.87
#